data_AF-A0A089XGB0-F1
#
_entry.id   AF-A0A089XGB0-F1
#
_cell.length_a   1.000
_cell.length_b   1.000
_cell.length_c   1.000
_cell.angle_alpha   90.00
_cell.angle_beta   90.00
_cell.angle_gamma   90.00
#
_symmetry.space_group_name_H-M   'P 1'
#
loop_
_entity.id
_entity.type
_entity.pdbx_description
1 polymer ?
#
loop_
_entity_poly.entity_id
_entity_poly.type
_entity_poly.pdbx_seq_one_letter_code
_entity_poly.pdbx_strand_id
1 'polypeptide(L)'
;MRSSATRGKTTTIKGTPAIVLRGKNGDEQITAYVATRGTPYILQVNSYSGHGQSTYVFSDFGKASAAPRPEDDIIDTTTLFE
;
A
#
# COMPACT_ATOMS: atom_id res chain seq x y z
N MET A 1 -5.31 5.85 19.41
CA MET A 1 -5.95 4.53 19.26
C MET A 1 -4.89 3.51 18.88
N ARG A 2 -4.83 2.35 19.55
CA ARG A 2 -4.07 1.20 19.05
C ARG A 2 -4.97 0.47 18.06
N SER A 3 -4.64 0.50 16.77
CA SER A 3 -5.27 -0.41 15.81
C SER A 3 -4.76 -1.82 16.09
N SER A 4 -5.64 -2.75 16.45
CA SER A 4 -5.27 -4.15 16.60
C SER A 4 -5.29 -4.81 15.22
N ALA A 5 -4.19 -5.50 14.89
CA ALA A 5 -4.13 -6.37 13.72
C ALA A 5 -3.91 -7.81 14.21
N THR A 6 -4.58 -8.76 13.56
CA THR A 6 -4.42 -10.19 13.83
C THR A 6 -3.52 -10.83 12.78
N ARG A 7 -2.58 -11.65 13.24
CA ARG A 7 -1.68 -12.40 12.38
C ARG A 7 -2.42 -13.58 11.76
N GLY A 8 -2.37 -13.68 10.44
CA GLY A 8 -2.90 -14.78 9.65
C GLY A 8 -1.83 -15.81 9.27
N LYS A 9 -2.17 -16.61 8.26
CA LYS A 9 -1.25 -17.60 7.66
C LYS A 9 -0.20 -16.91 6.79
N THR A 10 0.90 -17.60 6.56
CA THR A 10 1.86 -17.23 5.50
C THR A 10 1.28 -17.57 4.12
N THR A 11 1.70 -16.82 3.11
CA THR A 11 1.29 -16.97 1.71
C THR A 11 2.40 -16.44 0.79
N THR A 12 2.13 -16.33 -0.50
CA THR A 12 3.04 -15.76 -1.50
C THR A 12 2.30 -14.69 -2.30
N ILE A 13 2.91 -13.51 -2.47
CA ILE A 13 2.42 -12.45 -3.36
C ILE A 13 3.47 -12.23 -4.45
N LYS A 14 3.11 -12.49 -5.71
CA LYS A 14 4.01 -12.35 -6.88
C LYS A 14 5.38 -13.02 -6.68
N GLY A 15 5.39 -14.23 -6.11
CA GLY A 15 6.62 -14.98 -5.82
C GLY A 15 7.33 -14.60 -4.51
N THR A 16 6.94 -13.51 -3.85
CA THR A 16 7.53 -13.07 -2.58
C THR A 16 6.78 -13.71 -1.39
N PRO A 17 7.48 -14.44 -0.50
CA PRO A 17 6.89 -14.95 0.73
C PRO A 17 6.34 -13.82 1.60
N ALA A 18 5.12 -13.99 2.07
CA ALA A 18 4.37 -12.98 2.79
C ALA A 18 3.63 -13.56 4.00
N ILE A 19 3.27 -12.69 4.93
CA ILE A 19 2.36 -12.98 6.02
C ILE A 19 1.12 -12.09 5.94
N VAL A 20 -0.03 -12.69 6.19
CA VAL A 20 -1.31 -11.99 6.21
C VAL A 20 -1.48 -11.28 7.55
N LEU A 21 -1.84 -10.00 7.52
CA LEU A 21 -2.31 -9.24 8.67
C LEU A 21 -3.74 -8.78 8.41
N ARG A 22 -4.65 -9.00 9.36
CA ARG A 22 -6.05 -8.58 9.26
C ARG A 22 -6.35 -7.52 10.29
N GLY A 23 -6.83 -6.36 9.84
CA GLY A 23 -7.23 -5.25 10.69
C GLY A 23 -8.62 -4.76 10.29
N LYS A 24 -9.16 -3.85 11.10
CA LYS A 24 -10.42 -3.18 10.86
C LYS A 24 -10.27 -1.69 11.13
N ASN A 25 -10.87 -0.85 10.29
CA ASN A 25 -10.92 0.60 10.45
C ASN A 25 -12.37 1.08 10.25
N GLY A 26 -13.05 1.49 11.32
CA GLY A 26 -14.51 1.70 11.23
C GLY A 26 -15.19 0.42 10.76
N ASP A 27 -15.98 0.47 9.69
CA ASP A 27 -16.62 -0.70 9.08
C ASP A 27 -15.79 -1.37 7.96
N GLU A 28 -14.62 -0.83 7.66
CA GLU A 28 -13.72 -1.32 6.62
C GLU A 28 -12.86 -2.48 7.15
N GLN A 29 -12.91 -3.62 6.45
CA GLN A 29 -12.03 -4.76 6.68
C GLN A 29 -10.79 -4.62 5.83
N ILE A 30 -9.61 -4.69 6.46
CA ILE A 30 -8.32 -4.52 5.79
C ILE A 30 -7.53 -5.82 5.92
N THR A 31 -7.06 -6.35 4.80
CA THR A 31 -6.09 -7.45 4.75
C THR A 31 -4.80 -6.96 4.11
N ALA A 32 -3.74 -6.83 4.89
CA ALA A 32 -2.41 -6.49 4.42
C ALA A 32 -1.55 -7.75 4.26
N TYR A 33 -0.73 -7.77 3.22
CA TYR A 33 0.22 -8.84 2.95
C TYR A 33 1.63 -8.28 3.07
N VAL A 34 2.37 -8.72 4.09
CA VAL A 34 3.70 -8.17 4.44
C VAL A 34 4.79 -9.17 4.09
N ALA A 35 5.85 -8.74 3.42
CA ALA A 35 7.01 -9.58 3.11
C ALA A 35 7.62 -10.21 4.38
N THR A 36 7.96 -11.49 4.33
CA THR A 36 8.57 -12.22 5.47
C THR A 36 10.08 -12.40 5.33
N ARG A 37 10.67 -11.92 4.24
CA ARG A 37 12.11 -11.95 3.98
C ARG A 37 12.60 -10.56 3.62
N GLY A 38 13.78 -10.19 4.14
CA GLY A 38 14.33 -8.85 3.95
C GLY A 38 13.52 -7.78 4.66
N THR A 39 13.42 -6.59 4.06
CA THR A 39 12.62 -5.49 4.58
C THR A 39 11.12 -5.84 4.54
N PRO A 40 10.36 -5.59 5.62
CA PRO A 40 8.95 -6.01 5.73
C PRO A 40 8.01 -5.07 4.96
N TYR A 41 8.17 -5.02 3.63
CA TYR A 41 7.30 -4.22 2.77
C TYR A 41 5.88 -4.78 2.73
N ILE A 42 4.89 -3.89 2.70
CA ILE A 42 3.52 -4.24 2.35
C ILE A 42 3.48 -4.48 0.85
N LEU A 43 3.14 -5.69 0.42
CA LEU A 43 3.13 -6.09 -0.99
C LEU A 43 1.75 -5.88 -1.62
N GLN A 44 0.70 -6.05 -0.83
CA GLN A 44 -0.69 -5.88 -1.25
C GLN A 44 -1.55 -5.50 -0.06
N VAL A 45 -2.61 -4.73 -0.31
CA VAL A 45 -3.69 -4.45 0.63
C VAL A 45 -5.01 -4.70 -0.08
N ASN A 46 -5.86 -5.52 0.54
CA ASN A 46 -7.25 -5.65 0.15
C ASN A 46 -8.10 -4.92 1.19
N SER A 47 -8.99 -4.07 0.72
CA SER A 47 -9.99 -3.39 1.54
C SER A 47 -11.38 -3.85 1.11
N TYR A 48 -12.25 -4.07 2.08
CA TYR A 48 -13.66 -4.37 1.87
C TYR A 48 -14.52 -3.50 2.79
N SER A 49 -15.49 -2.80 2.21
CA SER A 49 -16.47 -1.98 2.93
C SER A 49 -17.86 -2.11 2.30
N GLY A 50 -18.87 -1.44 2.87
CA GLY A 50 -20.19 -1.32 2.26
C GLY A 50 -20.19 -0.63 0.88
N HIS A 51 -19.12 0.09 0.54
CA HIS A 51 -18.94 0.75 -0.76
C HIS A 51 -18.23 -0.12 -1.81
N GLY A 52 -17.81 -1.34 -1.45
CA GLY A 52 -17.17 -2.29 -2.35
C GLY A 52 -15.80 -2.75 -1.91
N GLN A 53 -15.09 -3.42 -2.82
CA GLN A 53 -13.77 -3.99 -2.61
C GLN A 53 -12.70 -3.26 -3.42
N SER A 54 -11.60 -2.90 -2.77
CA SER A 54 -10.44 -2.29 -3.40
C SER A 54 -9.19 -3.15 -3.19
N THR A 55 -8.32 -3.19 -4.18
CA THR A 55 -7.03 -3.90 -4.12
C THR A 55 -5.91 -2.94 -4.49
N TYR A 56 -4.95 -2.78 -3.60
CA TYR A 56 -3.74 -1.99 -3.81
C TYR A 56 -2.55 -2.92 -3.86
N VAL A 57 -1.71 -2.80 -4.87
CA VAL A 57 -0.50 -3.60 -5.04
C VAL A 57 0.69 -2.66 -5.08
N PHE A 58 1.72 -2.98 -4.29
CA PHE A 58 2.92 -2.17 -4.16
C PHE A 58 4.12 -2.94 -4.71
N SER A 59 4.98 -2.25 -5.46
CA SER A 59 6.19 -2.81 -6.06
C SER A 59 7.27 -1.74 -6.18
N ASP A 60 8.44 -2.14 -6.72
CA ASP A 60 9.52 -1.22 -7.09
C ASP A 60 10.05 -0.35 -5.94
N PHE A 61 9.99 -0.89 -4.72
CA PHE A 61 10.50 -0.24 -3.53
C PHE A 61 11.96 0.19 -3.71
N GLY A 62 12.26 1.44 -3.36
CA GLY A 62 13.60 2.01 -3.44
C GLY A 62 14.06 2.40 -4.85
N LYS A 63 13.21 2.23 -5.88
CA LYS A 63 13.52 2.71 -7.23
C LYS A 63 13.01 4.12 -7.42
N ALA A 64 13.81 4.94 -8.11
CA ALA A 64 13.34 6.23 -8.60
C ALA A 64 12.22 6.01 -9.62
N SER A 65 11.19 6.86 -9.57
CA SER A 65 10.16 6.88 -10.60
C SER A 65 10.75 7.43 -11.90
N ALA A 66 10.52 6.73 -13.02
CA ALA A 66 10.89 7.21 -14.35
C ALA A 66 9.81 8.08 -14.99
N ALA A 67 8.93 8.68 -14.17
CA ALA A 67 7.86 9.53 -14.66
C ALA A 67 8.45 10.73 -15.42
N PRO A 68 8.11 10.91 -16.72
CA PRO A 68 8.56 12.07 -17.46
C PRO A 68 7.96 13.34 -16.85
N ARG A 69 8.68 14.45 -17.02
CA ARG A 69 8.15 15.77 -16.71
C ARG A 69 6.92 16.02 -17.60
N PRO A 70 5.80 16.51 -17.07
CA PRO A 70 4.69 16.97 -17.90
C PRO A 70 5.17 18.01 -18.92
N GLU A 71 4.67 17.95 -20.15
CA GLU A 71 5.04 18.90 -21.20
C GLU A 71 4.27 20.24 -21.10
N ASP A 72 3.14 20.22 -20.39
CA ASP A 72 2.24 21.36 -20.22
C ASP A 72 2.57 22.23 -19.00
N ASP A 73 1.69 23.18 -18.69
CA ASP A 73 1.82 24.13 -17.57
C ASP A 73 2.06 23.41 -16.24
N ILE A 74 3.29 23.52 -15.75
CA ILE A 74 3.68 23.09 -14.42
C ILE A 74 3.59 24.30 -13.50
N ILE A 75 2.67 24.23 -12.54
CA ILE A 75 2.59 25.19 -11.45
C ILE A 75 3.70 24.85 -10.45
N ASP A 76 4.68 25.74 -10.31
CA ASP A 76 5.62 25.69 -9.19
C ASP A 76 4.92 26.25 -7.93
N THR A 77 4.69 25.39 -6.93
CA THR A 77 3.98 25.80 -5.72
C THR A 77 4.81 26.72 -4.83
N THR A 78 6.11 26.89 -5.10
CA THR A 78 6.94 27.87 -4.40
C THR A 78 6.75 29.30 -4.92
N THR A 79 6.30 29.47 -6.17
CA THR A 79 6.07 30.80 -6.77
C THR A 79 4.66 31.34 -6.54
N LEU A 80 3.79 30.60 -5.84
CA LEU A 80 2.40 30.98 -5.57
C LEU A 80 2.19 31.76 -4.27
N PHE A 81 3.23 31.93 -3.46
CA PHE A 81 3.16 32.59 -2.16
C PHE A 81 4.08 33.83 -2.04
N GLU A 82 4.53 34.39 -3.16
CA GLU A 82 5.14 35.74 -3.23
C GLU A 82 4.10 36.79 -3.65
#